data_AF-A0A832QAG2-F1
#
_entry.id   AF-A0A832QAG2-F1
#
_cell.length_a   1.000
_cell.length_b   1.000
_cell.length_c   1.000
_cell.angle_alpha   90.00
_cell.angle_beta   90.00
_cell.angle_gamma   90.00
#
_symmetry.space_group_name_H-M   'P 1'
#
loop_
_entity.id
_entity.type
_entity.pdbx_description
1 polymer ?
#
loop_
_entity_poly.entity_id
_entity_poly.type
_entity_poly.pdbx_seq_one_letter_code
_entity_poly.pdbx_strand_id
1 'polypeptide(L)'
;MTARSASVERNTNETRIKVAVNLDGTGKFKVSTGVPFLEHMLEQVARHGLIDMDIVAVGDLHIDAHHTVEDLGITLGQAFDKALDKTGIRRYGHAYVPLDEALSRVVIDFSGRPGL
;
A
#
# COMPACT_ATOMS: atom_id res chain seq x y z
N MET A 1 18.83 11.81 -8.61
CA MET A 1 17.40 11.95 -8.29
C MET A 1 17.22 11.63 -6.82
N THR A 2 16.44 12.43 -6.10
CA THR A 2 15.95 12.10 -4.76
C THR A 2 15.03 10.88 -4.86
N ALA A 3 15.07 9.96 -3.90
CA ALA A 3 14.23 8.77 -3.91
C ALA A 3 12.74 9.13 -3.81
N ARG A 4 11.87 8.43 -4.56
CA ARG A 4 10.42 8.61 -4.49
C ARG A 4 9.87 7.93 -3.24
N SER A 5 9.99 8.64 -2.12
CA SER A 5 9.61 8.15 -0.80
C SER A 5 8.71 9.13 -0.06
N ALA A 6 7.80 8.61 0.76
CA ALA A 6 6.95 9.41 1.63
C ALA A 6 6.62 8.67 2.92
N SER A 7 6.34 9.44 3.97
CA SER A 7 5.72 8.93 5.19
C SER A 7 4.43 9.69 5.49
N VAL A 8 3.41 8.96 5.93
CA VAL A 8 2.12 9.48 6.34
C VAL A 8 1.74 8.86 7.67
N GLU A 9 1.20 9.68 8.55
CA GLU A 9 0.60 9.27 9.81
C GLU A 9 -0.85 9.75 9.83
N ARG A 10 -1.76 8.84 10.20
CA ARG A 10 -3.21 9.08 10.27
C ARG A 10 -3.73 8.50 11.57
N ASN A 11 -4.46 9.34 12.31
CA ASN A 11 -4.86 9.08 13.68
C ASN A 11 -6.34 9.48 13.84
N THR A 12 -7.22 8.52 14.15
CA THR A 12 -8.65 8.75 14.42
C THR A 12 -9.04 8.26 15.81
N ASN A 13 -10.32 8.09 16.09
CA ASN A 13 -10.76 7.48 17.34
C ASN A 13 -10.63 5.95 17.30
N GLU A 14 -10.72 5.38 16.10
CA GLU A 14 -10.73 3.95 15.81
C GLU A 14 -9.30 3.42 15.61
N THR A 15 -8.42 4.19 14.95
CA THR A 15 -7.10 3.72 14.54
C THR A 15 -5.95 4.71 14.75
N ARG A 16 -4.74 4.17 14.88
CA ARG A 16 -3.44 4.87 14.86
C ARG A 16 -2.55 4.20 13.83
N ILE A 17 -2.25 4.89 12.73
CA ILE A 17 -1.55 4.29 11.58
C ILE A 17 -0.40 5.16 11.12
N LYS A 18 0.76 4.54 10.92
CA LYS A 18 1.93 5.14 10.29
C LYS A 18 2.39 4.26 9.14
N VAL A 19 2.56 4.88 7.97
CA VAL A 19 3.07 4.24 6.75
C VAL A 19 4.27 5.02 6.25
N ALA A 20 5.32 4.31 5.83
CA ALA A 20 6.39 4.84 5.01
C ALA A 20 6.58 3.94 3.78
N VAL A 21 6.74 4.57 2.61
CA VAL A 21 6.96 3.87 1.33
C VAL A 21 8.18 4.43 0.61
N ASN A 22 8.89 3.58 -0.13
CA ASN A 22 9.86 3.95 -1.14
C ASN A 22 9.52 3.23 -2.46
N LEU A 23 9.07 3.99 -3.47
CA LEU A 23 8.67 3.47 -4.77
C LEU A 23 9.86 3.02 -5.64
N ASP A 24 11.07 3.45 -5.28
CA ASP A 24 12.34 3.04 -5.89
C ASP A 24 13.06 2.02 -4.99
N GLY A 25 12.29 1.09 -4.43
CA GLY A 25 12.74 0.14 -3.41
C GLY A 25 13.35 -1.14 -3.98
N THR A 26 13.43 -2.13 -3.10
CA THR A 26 13.91 -3.50 -3.36
C THR A 26 12.95 -4.57 -2.87
N GLY A 27 11.79 -4.16 -2.34
CA GLY A 27 10.79 -5.04 -1.74
C GLY A 27 11.01 -5.32 -0.25
N LYS A 28 11.73 -4.45 0.47
CA LYS A 28 11.86 -4.56 1.93
C LYS A 28 10.51 -4.32 2.58
N PHE A 29 10.11 -5.21 3.47
CA PHE A 29 8.79 -5.16 4.07
C PHE A 29 8.87 -5.32 5.58
N LYS A 30 8.30 -4.36 6.29
CA LYS A 30 8.11 -4.41 7.73
C LYS A 30 6.69 -3.95 8.02
N VAL A 31 5.91 -4.82 8.65
CA VAL A 31 4.50 -4.55 8.91
C VAL A 31 4.11 -5.05 10.30
N SER A 32 3.20 -4.32 10.94
CA SER A 32 2.48 -4.76 12.12
C SER A 32 1.12 -4.09 12.11
N THR A 33 0.05 -4.86 11.93
CA THR A 33 -1.34 -4.38 11.81
C THR A 33 -2.29 -5.10 12.75
N GLY A 34 -1.90 -6.29 13.22
CA GLY A 34 -2.79 -7.18 13.97
C GLY A 34 -3.79 -7.95 13.10
N VAL A 35 -3.73 -7.81 11.76
CA VAL A 35 -4.55 -8.55 10.79
C VAL A 35 -3.63 -9.40 9.89
N PRO A 36 -3.28 -10.64 10.30
CA PRO A 36 -2.21 -11.41 9.65
C PRO A 36 -2.40 -11.66 8.14
N PHE A 37 -3.65 -11.84 7.68
CA PHE A 37 -3.90 -12.05 6.25
C PHE A 37 -3.67 -10.77 5.43
N LEU A 38 -3.96 -9.59 5.98
CA LEU A 38 -3.67 -8.32 5.34
C LEU A 38 -2.15 -8.10 5.21
N GLU A 39 -1.39 -8.45 6.26
CA GLU A 39 0.07 -8.41 6.24
C GLU A 39 0.65 -9.29 5.12
N HIS A 40 0.13 -10.51 4.99
CA HIS A 40 0.50 -11.42 3.92
C HIS A 40 0.19 -10.85 2.53
N MET A 41 -0.96 -10.20 2.34
CA MET A 41 -1.33 -9.55 1.07
C MET A 41 -0.41 -8.37 0.73
N LEU A 42 -0.12 -7.51 1.71
CA LEU A 42 0.75 -6.34 1.52
C LEU A 42 2.21 -6.74 1.24
N GLU A 43 2.68 -7.85 1.82
CA GLU A 43 4.00 -8.41 1.51
C GLU A 43 4.14 -8.75 0.02
N GLN A 44 3.09 -9.32 -0.60
CA GLN A 44 3.11 -9.62 -2.03
C GLN A 44 3.25 -8.34 -2.88
N VAL A 45 2.57 -7.26 -2.49
CA VAL A 45 2.68 -5.96 -3.17
C VAL A 45 4.09 -5.40 -3.05
N ALA A 46 4.70 -5.43 -1.86
CA ALA A 46 6.07 -4.97 -1.64
C ALA A 46 7.07 -5.81 -2.47
N ARG A 47 7.00 -7.14 -2.36
CA ARG A 47 7.91 -8.09 -2.99
C ARG A 47 7.87 -8.03 -4.52
N HIS A 48 6.66 -8.07 -5.11
CA HIS A 48 6.51 -8.13 -6.56
C HIS A 48 6.51 -6.74 -7.21
N GLY A 49 6.17 -5.69 -6.45
CA GLY A 49 6.26 -4.30 -6.90
C GLY A 49 7.64 -3.67 -6.74
N LEU A 50 8.57 -4.32 -6.03
CA LEU A 50 9.87 -3.76 -5.61
C LEU A 50 9.72 -2.44 -4.83
N ILE A 51 8.69 -2.37 -3.98
CA ILE A 51 8.39 -1.20 -3.17
C ILE A 51 8.79 -1.53 -1.73
N ASP A 52 9.60 -0.68 -1.11
CA ASP A 52 9.87 -0.84 0.32
C ASP A 52 8.69 -0.26 1.11
N MET A 53 8.21 -0.97 2.14
CA MET A 53 7.13 -0.51 3.03
C MET A 53 7.48 -0.75 4.50
N ASP A 54 7.28 0.27 5.34
CA ASP A 54 7.28 0.19 6.81
C ASP A 54 5.91 0.67 7.32
N ILE A 55 5.15 -0.25 7.91
CA ILE A 55 3.74 -0.05 8.27
C ILE A 55 3.53 -0.44 9.72
N VAL A 56 2.92 0.46 10.49
CA VAL A 56 2.40 0.19 11.84
C VAL A 56 0.95 0.65 11.88
N ALA A 57 0.04 -0.25 12.23
CA ALA A 57 -1.36 0.04 12.45
C ALA A 57 -1.82 -0.58 13.77
N VAL A 58 -2.48 0.23 14.59
CA VAL A 58 -3.19 -0.22 15.80
C VAL A 58 -4.63 0.26 15.66
N GLY A 59 -5.58 -0.68 15.70
CA GLY A 59 -7.00 -0.37 15.58
C GLY A 59 -7.86 -1.14 16.57
N ASP A 60 -9.15 -0.89 16.50
CA ASP A 60 -10.22 -1.43 17.33
C ASP A 60 -10.64 -2.87 16.94
N LEU A 61 -9.66 -3.77 16.76
CA LEU A 61 -9.86 -5.17 16.32
C LEU A 61 -10.81 -6.02 17.18
N HIS A 62 -11.19 -5.53 18.36
CA HIS A 62 -12.18 -6.15 19.22
C HIS A 62 -13.63 -5.92 18.75
N ILE A 63 -13.85 -4.92 17.88
CA ILE A 63 -15.11 -4.68 17.18
C ILE A 63 -15.10 -5.54 15.91
N ASP A 64 -14.23 -5.21 14.95
CA ASP A 64 -13.87 -6.00 13.79
C ASP A 64 -12.57 -5.47 13.13
N ALA A 65 -12.21 -6.00 11.96
CA ALA A 65 -11.03 -5.55 11.22
C ALA A 65 -11.30 -4.37 10.26
N HIS A 66 -12.56 -3.93 10.11
CA HIS A 66 -12.98 -3.00 9.05
C HIS A 66 -12.20 -1.69 9.12
N HIS A 67 -12.26 -0.98 10.25
CA HIS A 67 -11.59 0.31 10.39
C HIS A 67 -10.08 0.19 10.21
N THR A 68 -9.46 -0.89 10.71
CA THR A 68 -8.02 -1.12 10.55
C THR A 68 -7.64 -1.30 9.09
N VAL A 69 -8.40 -2.10 8.33
CA VAL A 69 -8.16 -2.35 6.91
C VAL A 69 -8.41 -1.09 6.08
N GLU A 70 -9.53 -0.41 6.31
CA GLU A 70 -9.92 0.81 5.59
C GLU A 70 -8.89 1.93 5.81
N ASP A 71 -8.60 2.25 7.07
CA ASP A 71 -7.73 3.36 7.41
C ASP A 71 -6.29 3.11 6.99
N LEU A 72 -5.84 1.84 6.99
CA LEU A 72 -4.56 1.48 6.42
C LEU A 72 -4.56 1.70 4.90
N GLY A 73 -5.61 1.29 4.20
CA GLY A 73 -5.77 1.53 2.76
C GLY A 73 -5.72 3.03 2.41
N ILE A 74 -6.45 3.87 3.16
CA ILE A 74 -6.43 5.33 3.02
C ILE A 74 -5.01 5.87 3.23
N THR A 75 -4.36 5.49 4.33
CA THR A 75 -3.03 6.00 4.71
C THR A 75 -1.96 5.58 3.69
N LEU A 76 -2.04 4.33 3.21
CA LEU A 76 -1.16 3.80 2.17
C LEU A 76 -1.36 4.54 0.85
N GLY A 77 -2.61 4.77 0.42
CA GLY A 77 -2.92 5.56 -0.78
C GLY A 77 -2.35 6.98 -0.72
N GLN A 78 -2.47 7.64 0.43
CA GLN A 78 -1.87 8.96 0.67
C GLN A 78 -0.34 8.94 0.60
N ALA A 79 0.30 7.89 1.11
CA ALA A 79 1.75 7.73 1.05
C ALA A 79 2.22 7.54 -0.41
N PHE A 80 1.51 6.74 -1.20
CA PHE A 80 1.78 6.57 -2.63
C PHE A 80 1.62 7.88 -3.40
N ASP A 81 0.52 8.62 -3.20
CA ASP A 81 0.30 9.89 -3.91
C ASP A 81 1.36 10.94 -3.58
N LYS A 82 1.80 11.01 -2.30
CA LYS A 82 2.90 11.89 -1.90
C LYS A 82 4.26 11.48 -2.47
N ALA A 83 4.54 10.18 -2.57
CA ALA A 83 5.81 9.68 -3.08
C ALA A 83 5.90 9.76 -4.62
N LEU A 84 4.76 9.76 -5.32
CA LEU A 84 4.70 9.68 -6.77
C LEU A 84 4.83 11.04 -7.45
N ASP A 85 6.01 11.31 -8.03
CA ASP A 85 6.11 12.28 -9.13
C ASP A 85 5.63 11.62 -10.43
N LYS A 86 4.63 12.23 -11.07
CA LYS A 86 4.02 11.74 -12.31
C LYS A 86 4.82 12.16 -13.56
N THR A 87 5.89 12.92 -13.39
CA THR A 87 6.77 13.36 -14.48
C THR A 87 7.69 12.22 -14.92
N GLY A 88 7.71 11.89 -16.21
CA GLY A 88 8.65 10.91 -16.78
C GLY A 88 8.39 9.43 -16.42
N ILE A 89 7.30 9.12 -15.72
CA ILE A 89 6.90 7.73 -15.45
C ILE A 89 6.17 7.11 -16.65
N ARG A 90 6.09 5.78 -16.68
CA ARG A 90 5.30 5.04 -17.69
C ARG A 90 3.80 5.33 -17.63
N ARG A 91 3.30 5.78 -16.48
CA ARG A 91 1.90 6.15 -16.15
C ARG A 91 0.88 5.00 -16.18
N TYR A 92 0.87 4.20 -17.24
CA TYR A 92 -0.02 3.05 -17.40
C TYR A 92 0.73 1.74 -17.13
N GLY A 93 0.10 0.84 -16.39
CA GLY A 93 0.61 -0.49 -16.10
C GLY A 93 -0.51 -1.53 -16.07
N HIS A 94 -0.19 -2.75 -16.45
CA HIS A 94 -1.08 -3.89 -16.23
C HIS A 94 -0.26 -5.14 -15.95
N ALA A 95 -0.85 -6.08 -15.23
CA ALA A 95 -0.26 -7.38 -14.98
C ALA A 95 -1.36 -8.45 -14.90
N TYR A 96 -1.00 -9.66 -15.32
CA TYR A 96 -1.75 -10.88 -15.05
C TYR A 96 -0.91 -11.72 -14.09
N VAL A 97 -1.50 -12.20 -13.01
CA VAL A 97 -0.81 -13.01 -12.00
C VAL A 97 -1.66 -14.24 -11.70
N PRO A 98 -1.20 -15.45 -12.06
CA PRO A 98 -1.85 -16.69 -11.68
C PRO A 98 -1.43 -17.14 -10.27
N LEU A 99 -2.33 -17.81 -9.57
CA LEU A 99 -2.04 -18.60 -8.37
C LEU A 99 -2.92 -19.84 -8.41
N ASP A 100 -2.30 -21.00 -8.63
CA ASP A 100 -2.97 -22.26 -8.93
C ASP A 100 -4.01 -22.12 -10.07
N GLU A 101 -5.29 -22.39 -9.82
CA GLU A 101 -6.36 -22.24 -10.82
C GLU A 101 -6.86 -20.79 -11.00
N ALA A 102 -6.54 -19.89 -10.07
CA ALA A 102 -7.00 -18.51 -10.10
C ALA A 102 -6.12 -17.65 -11.01
N LEU A 103 -6.75 -16.75 -11.79
CA LEU A 103 -6.07 -15.75 -12.61
C LEU A 103 -6.61 -14.35 -12.31
N SER A 104 -5.74 -13.47 -11.82
CA SER A 104 -6.08 -12.08 -11.54
C SER A 104 -5.45 -11.14 -12.57
N ARG A 105 -6.16 -10.05 -12.91
CA ARG A 105 -5.66 -8.95 -13.73
C ARG A 105 -5.88 -7.62 -13.03
N VAL A 106 -4.83 -6.80 -12.98
CA VAL A 106 -4.89 -5.41 -12.51
C VAL A 106 -4.42 -4.48 -13.63
N VAL A 107 -5.12 -3.35 -13.80
CA VAL A 107 -4.77 -2.27 -14.73
C VAL A 107 -4.78 -0.95 -13.96
N ILE A 108 -3.71 -0.15 -14.09
CA ILE A 108 -3.55 1.12 -13.37
C ILE A 108 -3.23 2.22 -14.38
N ASP A 109 -3.93 3.35 -14.26
CA ASP A 109 -3.53 4.66 -14.80
C ASP A 109 -3.28 5.60 -13.63
N PHE A 110 -2.05 6.11 -13.49
CA PHE A 110 -1.73 7.19 -12.56
C PHE A 110 -2.29 8.54 -13.06
N SER A 111 -3.63 8.60 -13.16
CA SER A 111 -4.38 9.63 -13.88
C SER A 111 -4.61 10.91 -13.08
N GLY A 112 -4.50 10.83 -11.74
CA GLY A 112 -4.95 11.86 -10.81
C GLY A 112 -6.48 11.92 -10.62
N ARG A 113 -7.24 11.00 -11.20
CA ARG A 113 -8.68 10.84 -10.97
C ARG A 113 -8.92 9.51 -10.24
N PRO A 114 -9.58 9.52 -9.07
CA PRO A 114 -9.84 8.29 -8.33
C PRO A 114 -10.90 7.43 -9.06
N GLY A 115 -10.66 6.13 -9.07
CA GLY A 115 -11.57 5.10 -9.59
C GLY A 115 -11.03 3.72 -9.21
N LEU A 116 -11.94 2.76 -9.01
CA LEU A 116 -11.63 1.35 -8.74
C LEU A 116 -12.30 0.49 -9.81
#